data_AF-Q0FKS4-F1
#
_entry.id   AF-Q0FKS4-F1
#
_cell.length_a   1.000
_cell.length_b   1.000
_cell.length_c   1.000
_cell.angle_alpha   90.00
_cell.angle_beta   90.00
_cell.angle_gamma   90.00
#
_symmetry.space_group_name_H-M   'P 1'
#
loop_
_entity.id
_entity.type
_entity.pdbx_description
1 polymer ?
#
loop_
_entity_poly.entity_id
_entity_poly.type
_entity_poly.pdbx_seq_one_letter_code
_entity_poly.pdbx_strand_id
1 'polypeptide(L)'
;MQSGRLSQILVSLGALWMCVILVGWLTGSEELSRIAAHRASTVPSTAIGIAFLFVAMMEFEDGNQRSVLVSRRLTSVALAIAAANLLLSLAGRVDIDHWLFDAVIRPEDRMSPGTALGIIVACATIWLAGAHRTRRLSGAVAIVGLSGLSAIILGNSFVPGAVFGKALLSGMSIFTALALALFFVAHLLKLDSLEPAAPAVSDCD
;
A
#
# COMPACT_ATOMS: atom_id res chain seq x y z
N MET A 1 5.55 15.19 -18.46
CA MET A 1 6.20 13.98 -19.02
C MET A 1 7.16 13.29 -18.05
N GLN A 2 7.96 14.01 -17.24
CA GLN A 2 8.90 13.39 -16.29
C GLN A 2 8.21 12.71 -15.08
N SER A 3 7.13 13.29 -14.54
CA SER A 3 6.41 12.74 -13.37
C SER A 3 5.78 11.37 -13.62
N GLY A 4 5.23 11.14 -14.82
CA GLY A 4 4.65 9.85 -15.20
C GLY A 4 5.67 8.70 -15.23
N ARG A 5 6.85 8.92 -15.83
CA ARG A 5 7.93 7.91 -15.87
C ARG A 5 8.45 7.58 -14.47
N LEU A 6 8.61 8.61 -13.63
CA LEU A 6 9.03 8.41 -12.25
C LEU A 6 8.01 7.57 -11.49
N SER A 7 6.72 7.89 -11.60
CA SER A 7 5.66 7.08 -10.99
C SER A 7 5.76 5.62 -11.43
N GLN A 8 5.84 5.34 -12.73
CA GLN A 8 5.93 3.98 -13.26
C GLN A 8 7.14 3.19 -12.72
N ILE A 9 8.30 3.84 -12.57
CA ILE A 9 9.49 3.24 -11.95
C ILE A 9 9.21 2.88 -10.50
N LEU A 10 8.65 3.81 -9.70
CA LEU A 10 8.34 3.56 -8.30
C LEU A 10 7.31 2.44 -8.13
N VAL A 11 6.31 2.36 -9.01
CA VAL A 11 5.32 1.28 -8.98
C VAL A 11 5.95 -0.08 -9.29
N SER A 12 6.78 -0.15 -10.32
CA SER A 12 7.46 -1.38 -10.71
C SER A 12 8.41 -1.87 -9.61
N LEU A 13 9.18 -0.96 -9.02
CA LEU A 13 10.05 -1.24 -7.88
C LEU A 13 9.25 -1.68 -6.65
N GLY A 14 8.14 -1.01 -6.35
CA GLY A 14 7.25 -1.36 -5.24
C GLY A 14 6.65 -2.76 -5.38
N ALA A 15 6.14 -3.09 -6.57
CA ALA A 15 5.62 -4.43 -6.85
C ALA A 15 6.72 -5.50 -6.72
N LEU A 16 7.89 -5.27 -7.33
CA LEU A 16 9.03 -6.18 -7.26
C LEU A 16 9.50 -6.37 -5.82
N TRP A 17 9.56 -5.30 -5.04
CA TRP A 17 9.97 -5.37 -3.64
C TRP A 17 9.03 -6.23 -2.80
N MET A 18 7.71 -6.12 -3.02
CA MET A 18 6.75 -6.99 -2.34
C MET A 18 6.91 -8.46 -2.75
N CYS A 19 7.23 -8.74 -4.02
CA CYS A 19 7.55 -10.10 -4.47
C CYS A 19 8.82 -10.65 -3.77
N VAL A 20 9.86 -9.83 -3.60
CA VAL A 20 11.08 -10.23 -2.88
C VAL A 20 10.78 -10.55 -1.42
N ILE A 21 9.97 -9.72 -0.75
CA ILE A 21 9.51 -9.97 0.62
C ILE A 21 8.73 -11.29 0.70
N LEU A 22 7.82 -11.53 -0.24
CA LEU A 22 7.02 -12.75 -0.29
C LEU A 22 7.89 -13.99 -0.48
N VAL A 23 8.86 -13.95 -1.40
CA VAL A 23 9.83 -15.03 -1.61
C VAL A 23 10.64 -15.26 -0.35
N GLY A 24 11.17 -14.19 0.25
CA GLY A 24 11.96 -14.29 1.48
C GLY A 24 11.20 -14.92 2.64
N TRP A 25 9.91 -14.59 2.77
CA TRP A 25 9.05 -15.25 3.75
C TRP A 25 8.84 -16.74 3.43
N LEU A 26 8.54 -17.08 2.17
CA LEU A 26 8.33 -18.47 1.74
C LEU A 26 9.58 -19.35 1.84
N THR A 27 10.77 -18.77 1.70
CA THR A 27 12.06 -19.48 1.84
C THR A 27 12.58 -19.50 3.28
N GLY A 28 11.88 -18.89 4.23
CA GLY A 28 12.33 -18.75 5.62
C GLY A 28 13.49 -17.76 5.80
N SER A 29 13.79 -16.94 4.79
CA SER A 29 14.82 -15.92 4.83
C SER A 29 14.29 -14.66 5.53
N GLU A 30 14.23 -14.70 6.86
CA GLU A 30 13.65 -13.62 7.68
C GLU A 30 14.27 -12.24 7.39
N GLU A 31 15.53 -12.17 6.98
CA GLU A 31 16.23 -10.91 6.65
C GLU A 31 15.56 -10.11 5.52
N LEU A 32 14.85 -10.78 4.62
CA LEU A 32 14.18 -10.14 3.49
C LEU A 32 12.80 -9.57 3.87
N SER A 33 12.14 -10.14 4.88
CA SER A 33 10.79 -9.76 5.30
C SER A 33 10.76 -9.02 6.65
N ARG A 34 11.87 -9.02 7.39
CA ARG A 34 12.05 -8.47 8.73
C ARG A 34 13.37 -7.70 8.85
N ILE A 35 13.32 -6.50 9.43
CA ILE A 35 14.52 -5.66 9.62
C ILE A 35 15.44 -6.14 10.76
N ALA A 36 14.88 -6.77 11.79
CA ALA A 36 15.62 -7.29 12.94
C ALA A 36 14.81 -8.39 13.64
N ALA A 37 15.47 -9.40 14.21
CA ALA A 37 14.82 -10.60 14.75
C ALA A 37 13.65 -10.35 15.73
N HIS A 38 13.66 -9.24 16.48
CA HIS A 38 12.62 -8.88 17.47
C HIS A 38 11.48 -8.00 16.91
N ARG A 39 11.47 -7.72 15.60
CA ARG A 39 10.48 -6.84 14.94
C ARG A 39 9.51 -7.66 14.11
N ALA A 40 8.27 -7.19 13.95
CA ALA A 40 7.29 -7.87 13.11
C ALA A 40 7.76 -7.96 11.65
N SER A 41 7.51 -9.11 11.03
CA SER A 41 7.74 -9.36 9.61
C SER A 41 6.55 -8.88 8.77
N THR A 42 6.80 -8.49 7.52
CA THR A 42 5.71 -8.38 6.54
C THR A 42 5.21 -9.79 6.22
N VAL A 43 3.93 -10.06 6.51
CA VAL A 43 3.29 -11.36 6.26
C VAL A 43 2.82 -11.50 4.81
N PRO A 44 2.63 -12.72 4.28
CA PRO A 44 2.28 -12.97 2.88
C PRO A 44 1.05 -12.22 2.40
N SER A 45 -0.05 -12.22 3.17
CA SER A 45 -1.28 -11.51 2.82
C SER A 45 -1.06 -10.01 2.66
N THR A 46 -0.17 -9.42 3.47
CA THR A 46 0.22 -8.01 3.36
C THR A 46 1.04 -7.75 2.11
N ALA A 47 2.05 -8.59 1.85
CA ALA A 47 2.88 -8.45 0.65
C ALA A 47 2.03 -8.61 -0.63
N ILE A 48 1.15 -9.60 -0.69
CA ILE A 48 0.24 -9.85 -1.81
C ILE A 48 -0.72 -8.66 -2.00
N GLY A 49 -1.34 -8.17 -0.91
CA GLY A 49 -2.25 -7.04 -0.97
C GLY A 49 -1.59 -5.77 -1.51
N ILE A 50 -0.38 -5.46 -1.05
CA ILE A 50 0.38 -4.30 -1.52
C ILE A 50 0.89 -4.50 -2.95
N ALA A 51 1.34 -5.70 -3.32
CA ALA A 51 1.73 -6.02 -4.69
C ALA A 51 0.56 -5.79 -5.66
N PHE A 52 -0.65 -6.24 -5.29
CA PHE A 52 -1.85 -5.98 -6.10
C PHE A 52 -2.20 -4.51 -6.20
N LEU A 53 -1.97 -3.69 -5.17
CA LEU A 53 -2.13 -2.23 -5.27
C LEU A 53 -1.17 -1.62 -6.29
N PHE A 54 0.10 -2.00 -6.27
CA PHE A 54 1.06 -1.51 -7.26
C PHE A 54 0.68 -1.94 -8.67
N VAL A 55 0.39 -3.23 -8.89
CA VAL A 55 -0.02 -3.73 -10.23
C VAL A 55 -1.32 -3.07 -10.68
N ALA A 56 -2.31 -2.89 -9.79
CA ALA A 56 -3.55 -2.18 -10.12
C ALA A 56 -3.30 -0.74 -10.57
N MET A 57 -2.30 -0.07 -10.02
CA MET A 57 -1.93 1.28 -10.42
C MET A 57 -1.22 1.31 -11.80
N MET A 58 -0.43 0.29 -12.15
CA MET A 58 0.13 0.16 -13.51
C MET A 58 -0.97 -0.03 -14.56
N GLU A 59 -1.92 -0.93 -14.29
CA GLU A 59 -3.03 -1.22 -15.21
C GLU A 59 -4.00 -0.05 -15.37
N PHE A 60 -4.01 0.88 -14.43
CA PHE A 60 -4.79 2.11 -14.54
C PHE A 60 -4.23 3.06 -15.63
N GLU A 61 -2.96 2.93 -16.03
CA GLU A 61 -2.30 3.83 -16.97
C GLU A 61 -2.76 3.67 -18.42
N ASP A 62 -3.08 2.44 -18.83
CA ASP A 62 -3.29 2.10 -20.24
C ASP A 62 -4.59 2.65 -20.83
N GLY A 63 -5.54 3.10 -19.99
CA GLY A 63 -6.81 3.70 -20.41
C GLY A 63 -7.76 2.75 -21.17
N ASN A 64 -7.31 1.55 -21.53
CA ASN A 64 -8.13 0.51 -22.14
C ASN A 64 -9.12 -0.04 -21.10
N GLN A 65 -10.36 -0.31 -21.53
CA GLN A 65 -11.42 -0.87 -20.69
C GLN A 65 -10.97 -2.16 -19.99
N ARG A 66 -10.17 -2.99 -20.66
CA ARG A 66 -9.63 -4.23 -20.09
C ARG A 66 -8.68 -3.95 -18.93
N SER A 67 -7.73 -3.02 -19.07
CA SER A 67 -6.76 -2.68 -18.02
C SER A 67 -7.45 -2.02 -16.82
N VAL A 68 -8.45 -1.17 -17.05
CA VAL A 68 -9.30 -0.61 -15.97
C VAL A 68 -10.04 -1.72 -15.22
N LEU A 69 -10.56 -2.74 -15.92
CA LEU A 69 -11.22 -3.88 -15.28
C LEU A 69 -10.23 -4.71 -14.44
N VAL A 70 -9.03 -4.95 -14.95
CA VAL A 70 -7.97 -5.66 -14.21
C VAL A 70 -7.58 -4.87 -12.96
N SER A 71 -7.33 -3.57 -13.09
CA SER A 71 -7.03 -2.66 -11.97
C SER A 71 -8.10 -2.73 -10.87
N ARG A 72 -9.39 -2.66 -11.26
CA ARG A 72 -10.51 -2.78 -10.31
C ARG A 72 -10.53 -4.14 -9.61
N ARG A 73 -10.34 -5.24 -10.33
CA ARG A 73 -10.32 -6.59 -9.75
C ARG A 73 -9.19 -6.74 -8.74
N LEU A 74 -7.98 -6.34 -9.10
CA LEU A 74 -6.81 -6.40 -8.21
C LEU A 74 -7.02 -5.55 -6.95
N THR A 75 -7.57 -4.34 -7.12
CA THR A 75 -7.89 -3.46 -5.99
C THR A 75 -8.98 -4.06 -5.10
N SER A 76 -10.02 -4.66 -5.68
CA SER A 76 -11.05 -5.37 -4.91
C SER A 76 -10.51 -6.56 -4.13
N VAL A 77 -9.56 -7.31 -4.69
CA VAL A 77 -8.90 -8.42 -3.98
C VAL A 77 -8.04 -7.88 -2.83
N ALA A 78 -7.23 -6.84 -3.06
CA ALA A 78 -6.47 -6.19 -2.00
C ALA A 78 -7.36 -5.66 -0.87
N LEU A 79 -8.49 -5.04 -1.23
CA LEU A 79 -9.50 -4.57 -0.28
C LEU A 79 -10.10 -5.71 0.52
N ALA A 80 -10.44 -6.84 -0.12
CA ALA A 80 -10.99 -8.00 0.55
C ALA A 80 -9.99 -8.60 1.55
N ILE A 81 -8.71 -8.72 1.18
CA ILE A 81 -7.64 -9.21 2.07
C ILE A 81 -7.51 -8.29 3.29
N ALA A 82 -7.45 -6.97 3.09
CA ALA A 82 -7.31 -6.02 4.17
C ALA A 82 -8.54 -5.99 5.09
N ALA A 83 -9.74 -5.97 4.51
CA ALA A 83 -10.99 -5.98 5.27
C ALA A 83 -11.16 -7.26 6.08
N ALA A 84 -10.85 -8.42 5.50
CA ALA A 84 -10.95 -9.69 6.21
C ALA A 84 -9.93 -9.78 7.36
N ASN A 85 -8.68 -9.34 7.18
CA ASN A 85 -7.71 -9.30 8.27
C ASN A 85 -8.12 -8.30 9.37
N LEU A 86 -8.66 -7.14 8.99
CA LEU A 86 -9.17 -6.17 9.96
C LEU A 86 -10.32 -6.74 10.78
N LEU A 87 -11.27 -7.43 10.15
CA LEU A 87 -12.40 -8.06 10.83
C LEU A 87 -11.95 -9.20 11.76
N LEU A 88 -10.98 -10.02 11.33
CA LEU A 88 -10.41 -11.07 12.19
C LEU A 88 -9.70 -10.48 13.41
N SER A 89 -8.91 -9.42 13.20
CA SER A 89 -8.22 -8.71 14.28
C SER A 89 -9.22 -8.11 15.29
N LEU A 90 -10.29 -7.47 14.81
CA LEU A 90 -11.37 -6.93 15.66
C LEU A 90 -12.15 -8.03 16.41
N ALA A 91 -12.26 -9.22 15.82
CA ALA A 91 -12.87 -10.39 16.46
C ALA A 91 -11.93 -11.13 17.43
N GLY A 92 -10.68 -10.65 17.61
CA GLY A 92 -9.68 -11.33 18.43
C GLY A 92 -9.24 -12.69 17.88
N ARG A 93 -9.42 -12.91 16.56
CA ARG A 93 -9.09 -14.16 15.88
C ARG A 93 -7.72 -14.09 15.20
N VAL A 94 -7.23 -15.28 14.85
CA VAL A 94 -5.99 -15.47 14.11
C VAL A 94 -6.16 -15.00 12.66
N ASP A 95 -5.12 -14.38 12.10
CA ASP A 95 -5.12 -13.76 10.78
C ASP A 95 -5.27 -14.76 9.63
N ILE A 96 -5.57 -14.25 8.44
CA ILE A 96 -5.80 -15.06 7.22
C ILE A 96 -4.57 -15.92 6.89
N ASP A 97 -3.37 -15.41 7.17
CA ASP A 97 -2.12 -16.11 6.87
C ASP A 97 -1.96 -17.44 7.60
N HIS A 98 -2.47 -17.56 8.83
CA HIS A 98 -2.44 -18.82 9.57
C HIS A 98 -3.28 -19.90 8.90
N TRP A 99 -4.41 -19.52 8.28
CA TRP A 99 -5.30 -20.46 7.60
C TRP A 99 -4.79 -20.87 6.21
N LEU A 100 -4.14 -19.94 5.50
CA LEU A 100 -3.70 -20.17 4.11
C LEU A 100 -2.35 -20.85 4.00
N PHE A 101 -1.43 -20.55 4.90
CA PHE A 101 -0.03 -20.97 4.76
C PHE A 101 0.41 -22.03 5.77
N ASP A 102 -0.47 -22.42 6.70
CA ASP A 102 -0.23 -23.45 7.74
C ASP A 102 1.15 -23.33 8.40
N ALA A 103 1.64 -22.10 8.51
CA ALA A 103 3.00 -21.81 8.93
C ALA A 103 3.03 -21.52 10.42
N VAL A 104 4.16 -21.84 11.06
CA VAL A 104 4.48 -21.39 12.42
C VAL A 104 4.78 -19.89 12.35
N ILE A 105 3.72 -19.10 12.34
CA ILE A 105 3.79 -17.64 12.34
C ILE A 105 4.03 -17.20 13.79
N ARG A 106 5.03 -16.35 14.02
CA ARG A 106 5.25 -15.80 15.35
C ARG A 106 4.02 -14.97 15.76
N PRO A 107 3.63 -14.95 17.05
CA PRO A 107 2.43 -14.23 17.49
C PRO A 107 2.42 -12.74 17.11
N GLU A 108 3.60 -12.13 17.00
CA GLU A 108 3.77 -10.76 16.54
C GLU A 108 3.64 -10.53 15.02
N ASP A 109 3.76 -11.58 14.20
CA ASP A 109 3.75 -11.50 12.74
C ASP A 109 2.31 -11.57 12.22
N ARG A 110 1.73 -10.40 11.95
CA ARG A 110 0.37 -10.29 11.43
C ARG A 110 0.15 -8.99 10.70
N MET A 111 -0.90 -8.93 9.88
CA MET A 111 -1.35 -7.65 9.33
C MET A 111 -1.89 -6.78 10.47
N SER A 112 -1.17 -5.72 10.83
CA SER A 112 -1.67 -4.79 11.84
C SER A 112 -2.96 -4.09 11.37
N PRO A 113 -3.86 -3.68 12.29
CA PRO A 113 -5.04 -2.90 11.93
C PRO A 113 -4.70 -1.62 11.13
N GLY A 114 -3.61 -0.94 11.49
CA GLY A 114 -3.13 0.23 10.76
C GLY A 114 -2.66 -0.09 9.34
N THR A 115 -2.06 -1.26 9.13
CA THR A 115 -1.71 -1.75 7.77
C THR A 115 -2.97 -2.00 6.95
N ALA A 116 -3.95 -2.69 7.52
CA ALA A 116 -5.21 -2.96 6.85
C ALA A 116 -5.93 -1.65 6.47
N LEU A 117 -6.00 -0.69 7.39
CA LEU A 117 -6.53 0.64 7.10
C LEU A 117 -5.73 1.36 6.00
N GLY A 118 -4.39 1.28 6.03
CA GLY A 118 -3.53 1.85 4.99
C GLY A 118 -3.83 1.26 3.60
N ILE A 119 -4.00 -0.05 3.51
CA ILE A 119 -4.39 -0.74 2.26
C ILE A 119 -5.80 -0.32 1.83
N ILE A 120 -6.77 -0.23 2.75
CA ILE A 120 -8.13 0.22 2.45
C ILE A 120 -8.12 1.66 1.90
N VAL A 121 -7.36 2.56 2.52
CA VAL A 121 -7.20 3.95 2.05
C VAL A 121 -6.55 3.98 0.66
N ALA A 122 -5.50 3.18 0.43
CA ALA A 122 -4.87 3.05 -0.88
C ALA A 122 -5.83 2.49 -1.96
N CYS A 123 -6.70 1.54 -1.61
CA CYS A 123 -7.75 1.08 -2.51
C CYS A 123 -8.71 2.23 -2.87
N ALA A 124 -9.12 3.03 -1.88
CA ALA A 124 -9.99 4.17 -2.09
C ALA A 124 -9.37 5.21 -3.04
N THR A 125 -8.06 5.46 -2.95
CA THR A 125 -7.41 6.42 -3.86
C THR A 125 -7.45 5.97 -5.32
N ILE A 126 -7.22 4.68 -5.60
CA ILE A 126 -7.33 4.11 -6.96
C ILE A 126 -8.77 4.26 -7.49
N TRP A 127 -9.77 3.90 -6.68
CA TRP A 127 -11.18 4.01 -7.07
C TRP A 127 -11.60 5.46 -7.38
N LEU A 128 -11.19 6.39 -6.52
CA LEU A 128 -11.48 7.82 -6.70
C LEU A 128 -10.73 8.44 -7.89
N ALA A 129 -9.57 7.89 -8.28
CA ALA A 129 -8.81 8.38 -9.43
C ALA A 129 -9.50 8.09 -10.77
N GLY A 130 -10.40 7.09 -10.81
CA GLY A 130 -11.09 6.65 -12.03
C GLY A 130 -12.06 7.64 -12.65
N ALA A 131 -12.51 8.66 -11.91
CA ALA A 131 -13.37 9.72 -12.45
C ALA A 131 -12.71 11.09 -12.28
N HIS A 132 -12.76 11.92 -13.34
CA HIS A 132 -12.16 13.25 -13.34
C HIS A 132 -12.66 14.12 -12.18
N ARG A 133 -13.95 14.03 -11.85
CA ARG A 133 -14.59 14.81 -10.77
C ARG A 133 -14.03 14.47 -9.39
N THR A 134 -13.57 13.24 -9.16
CA THR A 134 -13.09 12.74 -7.87
C THR A 134 -11.57 12.69 -7.77
N ARG A 135 -10.85 13.07 -8.83
CA ARG A 135 -9.38 13.02 -8.85
C ARG A 135 -8.73 13.90 -7.78
N ARG A 136 -9.26 15.11 -7.54
CA ARG A 136 -8.80 15.99 -6.45
C ARG A 136 -8.99 15.35 -5.08
N LEU A 137 -10.12 14.67 -4.87
CA LEU A 137 -10.39 13.94 -3.63
C LEU A 137 -9.42 12.76 -3.46
N SER A 138 -9.13 12.03 -4.54
CA SER A 138 -8.10 10.98 -4.55
C SER A 138 -6.74 11.52 -4.10
N GLY A 139 -6.33 12.69 -4.60
CA GLY A 139 -5.09 13.35 -4.18
C GLY A 139 -5.10 13.75 -2.70
N ALA A 140 -6.18 14.36 -2.21
CA ALA A 140 -6.31 14.72 -0.80
C ALA A 140 -6.21 13.50 0.13
N VAL A 141 -6.91 12.40 -0.23
CA VAL A 141 -6.85 11.14 0.52
C VAL A 141 -5.44 10.55 0.50
N ALA A 142 -4.74 10.60 -0.64
CA ALA A 142 -3.36 10.14 -0.75
C ALA A 142 -2.38 10.96 0.10
N ILE A 143 -2.57 12.29 0.18
CA ILE A 143 -1.78 13.17 1.06
C ILE A 143 -2.00 12.81 2.54
N VAL A 144 -3.25 12.57 2.94
CA VAL A 144 -3.56 12.16 4.32
C VAL A 144 -2.91 10.82 4.65
N GLY A 145 -3.01 9.83 3.74
CA GLY A 145 -2.36 8.53 3.88
C GLY A 145 -0.84 8.65 4.00
N LEU A 146 -0.20 9.42 3.11
CA LEU A 146 1.23 9.68 3.14
C LEU A 146 1.68 10.39 4.42
N SER A 147 0.91 11.38 4.88
CA SER A 147 1.22 12.13 6.11
C SER A 147 1.17 11.22 7.32
N GLY A 148 0.14 10.36 7.42
CA GLY A 148 0.02 9.39 8.50
C GLY A 148 1.18 8.39 8.52
N LEU A 149 1.57 7.84 7.37
CA LEU A 149 2.70 6.91 7.28
C LEU A 149 4.03 7.60 7.55
N SER A 150 4.21 8.83 7.08
CA SER A 150 5.41 9.63 7.38
C SER A 150 5.54 9.89 8.87
N ALA A 151 4.44 10.20 9.57
CA ALA A 151 4.44 10.34 11.02
C ALA A 151 4.81 9.04 11.74
N ILE A 152 4.36 7.88 11.24
CA ILE A 152 4.73 6.57 11.78
C ILE A 152 6.23 6.29 11.59
N ILE A 153 6.74 6.51 10.37
CA ILE A 153 8.15 6.27 10.02
C ILE A 153 9.06 7.19 10.83
N LEU A 154 8.80 8.50 10.82
CA LEU A 154 9.58 9.49 11.55
C LEU A 154 9.49 9.28 13.07
N GLY A 155 8.30 9.01 13.59
CA GLY A 155 8.10 8.73 15.01
C GLY A 155 8.90 7.51 15.48
N ASN A 156 8.99 6.46 14.65
CA ASN A 156 9.83 5.30 14.94
C ASN A 156 11.33 5.63 14.90
N SER A 157 11.78 6.60 14.12
CA SER A 157 13.18 7.04 14.10
C SER A 157 13.62 7.77 15.37
N PHE A 158 12.71 8.52 16.01
CA PHE A 158 13.03 9.24 17.25
C PHE A 158 13.02 8.32 18.48
N VAL A 159 12.05 7.40 18.56
CA VAL A 159 11.96 6.42 19.65
C VAL A 159 11.69 5.04 19.05
N PRO A 160 12.75 4.25 18.77
CA PRO A 160 12.62 2.95 18.12
C PRO A 160 11.63 2.04 18.85
N GLY A 161 10.55 1.66 18.17
CA GLY A 161 9.53 0.74 18.71
C GLY A 161 8.41 1.34 19.54
N ALA A 162 8.49 2.60 19.97
CA ALA A 162 7.40 3.22 20.73
C ALA A 162 6.10 3.34 19.92
N VAL A 163 6.22 3.58 18.61
CA VAL A 163 5.08 3.72 17.70
C VAL A 163 4.44 2.36 17.41
N PHE A 164 5.25 1.34 17.16
CA PHE A 164 4.79 -0.03 16.86
C PHE A 164 4.27 -0.79 18.08
N GLY A 165 4.51 -0.29 19.30
CA GLY A 165 3.91 -0.80 20.53
C GLY A 165 2.43 -0.40 20.71
N LYS A 166 1.89 0.50 19.88
CA LYS A 166 0.47 0.89 19.95
C LYS A 166 -0.41 -0.19 19.34
N ALA A 167 -1.59 -0.44 19.92
CA ALA A 167 -2.52 -1.47 19.47
C ALA A 167 -2.84 -1.41 17.95
N LEU A 168 -2.96 -0.20 17.40
CA LEU A 168 -3.23 0.00 15.97
C LEU A 168 -2.07 -0.43 15.07
N LEU A 169 -0.83 -0.34 15.55
CA LEU A 169 0.39 -0.56 14.77
C LEU A 169 1.15 -1.83 15.18
N SER A 170 0.66 -2.54 16.20
CA SER A 170 1.18 -3.83 16.63
C SER A 170 1.10 -4.84 15.49
N GLY A 171 2.25 -5.42 15.12
CA GLY A 171 2.39 -6.32 13.96
C GLY A 171 2.80 -5.62 12.65
N MET A 172 2.90 -4.29 12.62
CA MET A 172 3.35 -3.59 11.43
C MET A 172 4.86 -3.71 11.24
N SER A 173 5.28 -4.21 10.09
CA SER A 173 6.68 -4.13 9.63
C SER A 173 7.01 -2.74 9.10
N ILE A 174 8.25 -2.29 9.30
CA ILE A 174 8.76 -1.04 8.70
C ILE A 174 8.75 -1.11 7.17
N PHE A 175 8.98 -2.29 6.59
CA PHE A 175 8.92 -2.49 5.13
C PHE A 175 7.52 -2.23 4.60
N THR A 176 6.49 -2.68 5.32
CA THR A 176 5.09 -2.38 5.01
C THR A 176 4.80 -0.87 5.03
N ALA A 177 5.29 -0.17 6.06
CA ALA A 177 5.08 1.28 6.18
C ALA A 177 5.72 2.04 5.01
N LEU A 178 6.96 1.67 4.67
CA LEU A 178 7.70 2.25 3.55
C LEU A 178 7.04 1.91 2.21
N ALA A 179 6.56 0.68 2.01
CA ALA A 179 5.89 0.29 0.77
C ALA A 179 4.58 1.05 0.56
N LEU A 180 3.76 1.22 1.61
CA LEU A 180 2.55 2.04 1.51
C LEU A 180 2.87 3.53 1.30
N ALA A 181 3.91 4.06 1.93
CA ALA A 181 4.34 5.45 1.71
C ALA A 181 4.79 5.65 0.25
N LEU A 182 5.59 4.71 -0.27
CA LEU A 182 6.01 4.68 -1.67
C LEU A 182 4.81 4.61 -2.62
N PHE A 183 3.81 3.79 -2.30
CA PHE A 183 2.56 3.73 -3.06
C PHE A 183 1.87 5.11 -3.13
N PHE A 184 1.68 5.80 -2.00
CA PHE A 184 1.04 7.12 -2.02
C PHE A 184 1.85 8.17 -2.77
N VAL A 185 3.18 8.16 -2.66
CA VAL A 185 4.06 9.04 -3.45
C VAL A 185 3.88 8.75 -4.94
N ALA A 186 3.96 7.49 -5.35
CA ALA A 186 3.78 7.10 -6.74
C ALA A 186 2.39 7.46 -7.28
N HIS A 187 1.35 7.31 -6.46
CA HIS A 187 -0.02 7.72 -6.78
C HIS A 187 -0.15 9.23 -6.98
N LEU A 188 0.44 10.04 -6.09
CA LEU A 188 0.42 11.51 -6.23
C LEU A 188 1.15 11.98 -7.49
N LEU A 189 2.34 11.44 -7.76
CA LEU A 189 3.08 11.71 -9.01
C LEU A 189 2.27 11.30 -10.24
N LYS A 190 1.48 10.22 -10.12
CA LYS A 190 0.60 9.79 -11.19
C LYS A 190 -0.54 10.78 -11.42
N LEU A 191 -1.20 11.24 -10.35
CA LEU A 191 -2.29 12.21 -10.46
C LEU A 191 -1.84 13.51 -11.12
N ASP A 192 -0.66 14.00 -10.74
CA ASP A 192 -0.01 15.17 -11.36
C ASP A 192 0.19 14.98 -12.86
N SER A 193 0.65 13.81 -13.30
CA SER A 193 0.84 13.51 -14.72
C SER A 193 -0.47 13.47 -15.55
N LEU A 194 -1.62 13.35 -14.88
CA LEU A 194 -2.93 13.23 -15.51
C LEU A 194 -3.70 14.57 -15.56
N GLU A 195 -3.25 15.61 -14.84
CA GLU A 195 -3.89 16.92 -14.88
C GLU A 195 -3.55 17.61 -16.22
N PRO A 196 -4.54 17.98 -17.04
CA PRO A 196 -4.27 18.68 -18.30
C PRO A 196 -3.60 20.01 -17.99
N ALA A 197 -2.60 20.39 -18.79
CA ALA A 197 -2.02 21.74 -18.73
C ALA A 197 -3.19 22.74 -18.76
N ALA A 198 -3.23 23.65 -17.78
CA ALA A 198 -4.28 24.66 -17.70
C ALA A 198 -4.44 25.29 -19.10
N PRO A 199 -5.68 25.45 -19.61
CA PRO A 199 -5.86 26.17 -20.86
C PRO A 199 -5.19 27.53 -20.67
N ALA A 200 -4.26 27.85 -21.58
CA ALA A 200 -3.67 29.18 -21.63
C ALA A 200 -4.84 30.15 -21.52
N VAL A 201 -4.80 31.02 -20.50
CA VAL A 201 -5.72 32.13 -20.40
C VAL A 201 -5.53 32.87 -21.71
N SER A 202 -6.45 32.64 -22.65
CA SER A 202 -6.53 33.41 -23.88
C SER A 202 -6.95 34.77 -23.36
N ASP A 203 -5.99 35.67 -23.24
CA ASP A 203 -6.22 37.08 -23.03
C ASP A 203 -7.22 37.51 -24.12
N CYS A 204 -8.48 37.62 -23.72
CA CYS A 204 -9.50 38.25 -24.54
C CYS A 204 -9.26 39.75 -24.36
N ASP A 205 -8.67 40.33 -25.40
CA ASP A 205 -8.72 41.77 -25.71
C ASP A 205 -10.18 42.28 -25.74
#